data_AF-A0AAD2K390-F1
#
_entry.id   AF-A0AAD2K390-F1
#
_cell.length_a   1.000
_cell.length_b   1.000
_cell.length_c   1.000
_cell.angle_alpha   90.00
_cell.angle_beta   90.00
_cell.angle_gamma   90.00
#
_symmetry.space_group_name_H-M   'P 1'
#
loop_
_entity.id
_entity.type
_entity.pdbx_description
1 polymer ?
#
loop_
_entity_poly.entity_id
_entity_poly.type
_entity_poly.pdbx_seq_one_letter_code
_entity_poly.pdbx_strand_id
1 'polypeptide(L)'
;MDSVPPLMATNTRDRIVKTVPEPATQRLSDAEFFAHDEFGGTKPNARVLRDHFFREGRLTEDHALYILEHATTLLRKEPNMVEVQGPVTICGDIHGQYYDLMKLFDVGGPLTDNSYIFLGDYVDRGSFGIECLLYLYTLKLWFPHKFTLLRGNHECRQLTEYFTFKRECLHKYSERVYDACVASFCALPITALVDGRFFCVHGGLSPELGLLSDIANVNRFSEPGSRGLLCDLLWSDPIANFGHEDPREVPPGTTFTHNATRGCSYFFTYEAACQFLERNGLLGIIRGHEAQDAGYTMHRKTPTKKFPSVITVFSAPNYLDVYHNRGAILKYANKNLTIRQYNSSPHPYWLPNFQNAFTWSLPFVGAKITEMLLAVLSVCSEEELEMESSDEEETPETNNDEEMRTARTLGISTPAEAARRRQEIKNKIIAVGRMQRVFQLLREEAESASELVDAEAGEAGVLEGLNVQGVVRNNIHNFEDARRSDLLNERLPTFPSLSLPATPIDLVPSGPPTPTGPSPLVPSMRIPGRDEGLNMEFLIRQTLQDGSSAGDDIERLADRIAFRNRRPGGALKRNETI
;
A
#
# COMPACT_ATOMS: atom_id res chain seq x y z
N MET A 1 11.08 29.89 46.22
CA MET A 1 10.84 28.48 45.86
C MET A 1 9.37 28.38 45.50
N ASP A 2 9.05 28.67 44.24
CA ASP A 2 7.69 28.53 43.75
C ASP A 2 7.42 27.05 43.55
N SER A 3 6.45 26.53 44.29
CA SER A 3 6.00 25.15 44.22
C SER A 3 5.38 24.89 42.84
N VAL A 4 6.08 24.13 42.01
CA VAL A 4 5.51 23.52 40.80
C VAL A 4 4.28 22.73 41.22
N PRO A 5 3.08 22.99 40.66
CA PRO A 5 1.89 22.23 41.01
C PRO A 5 2.13 20.75 40.65
N PRO A 6 1.69 19.80 41.49
CA PRO A 6 1.88 18.38 41.21
C PRO A 6 1.22 18.09 39.86
N LEU A 7 1.99 17.52 38.92
CA LEU A 7 1.43 16.95 37.69
C LEU A 7 0.29 16.04 38.10
N MET A 8 -0.95 16.44 37.80
CA MET A 8 -2.10 15.57 38.01
C MET A 8 -1.81 14.29 37.24
N ALA A 9 -1.63 13.19 37.97
CA ALA A 9 -1.37 11.89 37.39
C ALA A 9 -2.53 11.56 36.46
N THR A 10 -2.30 11.75 35.15
CA THR A 10 -3.26 11.38 34.13
C THR A 10 -3.51 9.89 34.26
N ASN A 11 -4.74 9.50 34.59
CA ASN A 11 -5.12 8.10 34.67
C ASN A 11 -4.88 7.46 33.29
N THR A 12 -3.86 6.61 33.18
CA THR A 12 -3.45 5.96 31.93
C THR A 12 -4.45 4.92 31.44
N ARG A 13 -5.48 4.60 32.24
CA ARG A 13 -6.61 3.74 31.84
C ARG A 13 -7.77 4.52 31.23
N ASP A 14 -7.84 5.84 31.46
CA ASP A 14 -8.92 6.66 30.94
C ASP A 14 -8.56 7.20 29.55
N ARG A 15 -9.54 7.18 28.65
CA ARG A 15 -9.39 7.76 27.31
C ARG A 15 -9.12 9.26 27.40
N ILE A 16 -7.95 9.68 26.92
CA ILE A 16 -7.47 11.08 27.00
C ILE A 16 -8.34 12.01 26.14
N VAL A 17 -8.56 11.67 24.87
CA VAL A 17 -9.32 12.50 23.92
C VAL A 17 -10.75 12.00 23.82
N LYS A 18 -11.60 12.43 24.76
CA LYS A 18 -13.01 12.00 24.85
C LYS A 18 -13.92 12.55 23.73
N THR A 19 -13.49 13.60 23.05
CA THR A 19 -14.25 14.26 21.98
C THR A 19 -14.24 13.51 20.66
N VAL A 20 -13.22 12.66 20.42
CA VAL A 20 -13.16 11.81 19.22
C VAL A 20 -14.18 10.68 19.39
N PRO A 21 -15.08 10.41 18.44
CA PRO A 21 -15.99 9.27 18.53
C PRO A 21 -15.24 7.93 18.66
N GLU A 22 -15.84 6.95 19.33
CA GLU A 22 -15.29 5.59 19.35
C GLU A 22 -15.80 4.77 18.17
N PRO A 23 -14.96 3.90 17.58
CA PRO A 23 -15.41 2.94 16.58
C PRO A 23 -16.56 2.06 17.08
N ALA A 24 -17.42 1.59 16.18
CA ALA A 24 -18.44 0.61 16.52
C ALA A 24 -17.78 -0.76 16.78
N THR A 25 -17.58 -1.09 18.05
CA THR A 25 -16.84 -2.29 18.48
C THR A 25 -17.61 -3.61 18.30
N GLN A 26 -18.94 -3.54 18.31
CA GLN A 26 -19.80 -4.70 18.13
C GLN A 26 -20.08 -4.94 16.64
N ARG A 27 -20.04 -6.21 16.20
CA ARG A 27 -20.48 -6.60 14.87
C ARG A 27 -22.01 -6.60 14.84
N LEU A 28 -22.61 -6.30 13.67
CA LEU A 28 -24.06 -6.34 13.51
C LEU A 28 -24.60 -7.76 13.72
N SER A 29 -25.77 -7.86 14.37
CA SER A 29 -26.55 -9.09 14.43
C SER A 29 -27.29 -9.36 13.11
N ASP A 30 -27.77 -10.57 12.89
CA ASP A 30 -28.57 -10.92 11.70
C ASP A 30 -29.83 -10.04 11.56
N ALA A 31 -30.46 -9.70 12.69
CA ALA A 31 -31.67 -8.87 12.71
C ALA A 31 -31.40 -7.41 12.30
N GLU A 32 -30.19 -6.91 12.55
CA GLU A 32 -29.76 -5.57 12.12
C GLU A 32 -29.23 -5.59 10.68
N PHE A 33 -28.53 -6.67 10.33
CA PHE A 33 -27.92 -6.84 9.03
C PHE A 33 -28.95 -7.06 7.91
N PHE A 34 -29.98 -7.88 8.13
CA PHE A 34 -30.99 -8.14 7.11
C PHE A 34 -32.17 -7.17 7.22
N ALA A 35 -32.63 -6.71 6.05
CA ALA A 35 -33.90 -6.02 5.86
C ALA A 35 -34.73 -6.76 4.82
N HIS A 36 -36.04 -6.58 4.88
CA HIS A 36 -36.97 -7.15 3.90
C HIS A 36 -37.24 -6.14 2.78
N ASP A 37 -37.20 -6.62 1.54
CA ASP A 37 -37.70 -5.85 0.41
C ASP A 37 -39.23 -5.88 0.32
N GLU A 38 -39.79 -5.14 -0.64
CA GLU A 38 -41.24 -5.04 -0.85
C GLU A 38 -41.92 -6.39 -1.19
N PHE A 39 -41.14 -7.41 -1.57
CA PHE A 39 -41.59 -8.75 -1.94
C PHE A 39 -41.28 -9.80 -0.86
N GLY A 40 -40.79 -9.37 0.32
CA GLY A 40 -40.44 -10.25 1.44
C GLY A 40 -39.07 -10.92 1.34
N GLY A 41 -38.28 -10.62 0.30
CA GLY A 41 -36.91 -11.10 0.15
C GLY A 41 -35.96 -10.43 1.14
N THR A 42 -35.02 -11.19 1.70
CA THR A 42 -34.01 -10.69 2.63
C THR A 42 -32.79 -10.13 1.90
N LYS A 43 -32.45 -8.87 2.17
CA LYS A 43 -31.27 -8.18 1.64
C LYS A 43 -30.50 -7.46 2.75
N PRO A 44 -29.20 -7.18 2.57
CA PRO A 44 -28.44 -6.43 3.57
C PRO A 44 -29.00 -5.01 3.75
N ASN A 45 -29.16 -4.54 4.96
CA ASN A 45 -29.77 -3.24 5.28
C ASN A 45 -28.81 -2.10 4.93
N ALA A 46 -28.99 -1.50 3.75
CA ALA A 46 -28.11 -0.45 3.25
C ALA A 46 -27.95 0.73 4.22
N ARG A 47 -29.04 1.14 4.90
CA ARG A 47 -28.99 2.28 5.83
C ARG A 47 -28.15 1.95 7.07
N VAL A 48 -28.39 0.77 7.68
CA VAL A 48 -27.64 0.34 8.87
C VAL A 48 -26.17 0.13 8.51
N LEU A 49 -25.89 -0.50 7.38
CA LEU A 49 -24.52 -0.70 6.90
C LEU A 49 -23.79 0.63 6.68
N ARG A 50 -24.47 1.62 6.09
CA ARG A 50 -23.91 2.97 5.89
C ARG A 50 -23.45 3.57 7.22
N ASP A 51 -24.35 3.62 8.19
CA ASP A 51 -24.08 4.28 9.47
C ASP A 51 -23.08 3.47 10.31
N HIS A 52 -23.06 2.14 10.16
CA HIS A 52 -22.10 1.24 10.82
C HIS A 52 -20.67 1.43 10.29
N PHE A 53 -20.48 1.41 8.96
CA PHE A 53 -19.18 1.65 8.34
C PHE A 53 -18.66 3.07 8.57
N PHE A 54 -19.55 4.07 8.59
CA PHE A 54 -19.17 5.46 8.93
C PHE A 54 -18.63 5.60 10.36
N ARG A 55 -18.98 4.67 11.25
CA ARG A 55 -18.43 4.55 12.61
C ARG A 55 -17.30 3.53 12.71
N GLU A 56 -16.65 3.19 11.60
CA GLU A 56 -15.57 2.19 11.52
C GLU A 56 -15.99 0.79 12.02
N GLY A 57 -17.29 0.55 12.05
CA GLY A 57 -17.88 -0.73 12.40
C GLY A 57 -17.58 -1.76 11.34
N ARG A 58 -17.37 -3.00 11.76
CA ARG A 58 -17.08 -4.10 10.86
C ARG A 58 -18.21 -5.15 10.90
N LEU A 59 -18.37 -5.91 9.83
CA LEU A 59 -19.38 -6.98 9.76
C LEU A 59 -18.84 -8.31 10.29
N THR A 60 -19.70 -9.28 10.54
CA THR A 60 -19.21 -10.66 10.66
C THR A 60 -18.62 -11.12 9.31
N GLU A 61 -17.73 -12.11 9.34
CA GLU A 61 -17.16 -12.66 8.09
C GLU A 61 -18.27 -13.21 7.18
N ASP A 62 -19.25 -13.92 7.75
CA ASP A 62 -20.37 -14.49 7.00
C ASP A 62 -21.26 -13.41 6.36
N HIS A 63 -21.49 -12.27 7.05
CA HIS A 63 -22.22 -11.14 6.45
C HIS A 63 -21.46 -10.49 5.29
N ALA A 64 -20.14 -10.33 5.42
CA ALA A 64 -19.32 -9.79 4.34
C ALA A 64 -19.32 -10.73 3.12
N LEU A 65 -19.13 -12.02 3.35
CA LEU A 65 -19.18 -13.05 2.31
C LEU A 65 -20.56 -13.14 1.65
N TYR A 66 -21.65 -13.03 2.43
CA TYR A 66 -23.01 -12.99 1.88
C TYR A 66 -23.16 -11.88 0.84
N ILE A 67 -22.70 -10.66 1.14
CA ILE A 67 -22.74 -9.52 0.20
C ILE A 67 -21.93 -9.86 -1.06
N LEU A 68 -20.68 -10.30 -0.89
CA LEU A 68 -19.75 -10.57 -1.98
C LEU A 68 -20.28 -11.67 -2.92
N GLU A 69 -20.75 -12.80 -2.36
CA GLU A 69 -21.23 -13.95 -3.13
C GLU A 69 -22.53 -13.64 -3.89
N HIS A 70 -23.48 -12.95 -3.26
CA HIS A 70 -24.74 -12.57 -3.90
C HIS A 70 -24.53 -11.51 -4.97
N ALA A 71 -23.68 -10.50 -4.71
CA ALA A 71 -23.33 -9.50 -5.71
C ALA A 71 -22.58 -10.13 -6.89
N THR A 72 -21.64 -11.04 -6.63
CA THR A 72 -20.93 -11.80 -7.68
C THR A 72 -21.91 -12.58 -8.55
N THR A 73 -22.85 -13.29 -7.94
CA THR A 73 -23.88 -14.06 -8.66
C THR A 73 -24.73 -13.16 -9.56
N LEU A 74 -25.01 -11.94 -9.12
CA LEU A 74 -25.76 -10.95 -9.88
C LEU A 74 -24.93 -10.38 -11.04
N LEU A 75 -23.71 -9.90 -10.75
CA LEU A 75 -22.78 -9.32 -11.74
C LEU A 75 -22.41 -10.32 -12.84
N ARG A 76 -22.31 -11.62 -12.53
CA ARG A 76 -22.06 -12.67 -13.53
C ARG A 76 -23.14 -12.76 -14.62
N LYS A 77 -24.37 -12.34 -14.32
CA LYS A 77 -25.49 -12.36 -15.27
C LYS A 77 -25.51 -11.13 -16.18
N GLU A 78 -24.74 -10.10 -15.86
CA GLU A 78 -24.68 -8.88 -16.65
C GLU A 78 -23.80 -9.07 -17.91
N PRO A 79 -24.07 -8.35 -19.00
CA PRO A 79 -23.20 -8.36 -20.17
C PRO A 79 -21.88 -7.62 -19.91
N ASN A 80 -20.89 -7.80 -20.80
CA ASN A 80 -19.64 -7.04 -20.75
C ASN A 80 -19.85 -5.52 -20.93
N MET A 81 -20.85 -5.15 -21.74
CA MET A 81 -21.29 -3.77 -21.96
C MET A 81 -22.73 -3.61 -21.47
N VAL A 82 -22.92 -2.87 -20.39
CA VAL A 82 -24.25 -2.64 -19.80
C VAL A 82 -24.92 -1.45 -20.46
N GLU A 83 -26.14 -1.61 -20.96
CA GLU A 83 -26.94 -0.49 -21.47
C GLU A 83 -27.65 0.23 -20.33
N VAL A 84 -27.50 1.55 -20.26
CA VAL A 84 -28.09 2.39 -19.21
C VAL A 84 -28.86 3.55 -19.85
N GLN A 85 -30.08 3.78 -19.37
CA GLN A 85 -30.90 4.91 -19.81
C GLN A 85 -30.81 6.04 -18.78
N GLY A 86 -30.84 7.29 -19.27
CA GLY A 86 -30.92 8.49 -18.42
C GLY A 86 -32.28 8.59 -17.68
N PRO A 87 -32.34 9.31 -16.54
CA PRO A 87 -31.27 10.07 -15.91
C PRO A 87 -30.24 9.20 -15.19
N VAL A 88 -28.96 9.56 -15.30
CA VAL A 88 -27.84 8.81 -14.72
C VAL A 88 -26.76 9.73 -14.15
N THR A 89 -26.21 9.34 -13.02
CA THR A 89 -25.00 9.91 -12.42
C THR A 89 -23.81 8.98 -12.70
N ILE A 90 -22.75 9.51 -13.29
CA ILE A 90 -21.52 8.78 -13.62
C ILE A 90 -20.41 9.25 -12.68
N CYS A 91 -19.75 8.28 -12.04
CA CYS A 91 -18.74 8.45 -11.01
C CYS A 91 -17.43 7.81 -11.46
N GLY A 92 -16.32 8.51 -11.28
CA GLY A 92 -14.99 7.95 -11.50
C GLY A 92 -14.47 7.20 -10.28
N ASP A 93 -13.16 7.24 -10.12
CA ASP A 93 -12.39 6.47 -9.14
C ASP A 93 -12.75 6.87 -7.69
N ILE A 94 -12.75 5.90 -6.79
CA ILE A 94 -13.12 6.05 -5.38
C ILE A 94 -11.94 5.75 -4.43
N HIS A 95 -11.10 4.79 -4.77
CA HIS A 95 -9.85 4.45 -4.06
C HIS A 95 -9.97 4.37 -2.54
N GLY A 96 -10.96 3.62 -2.05
CA GLY A 96 -11.14 3.40 -0.62
C GLY A 96 -11.41 4.66 0.21
N GLN A 97 -11.89 5.75 -0.39
CA GLN A 97 -12.30 6.97 0.31
C GLN A 97 -13.79 6.91 0.72
N TYR A 98 -14.13 6.04 1.66
CA TYR A 98 -15.52 5.77 2.06
C TYR A 98 -16.30 7.01 2.52
N TYR A 99 -15.66 7.92 3.24
CA TYR A 99 -16.28 9.14 3.74
C TYR A 99 -16.63 10.11 2.59
N ASP A 100 -15.77 10.18 1.57
CA ASP A 100 -16.04 10.94 0.36
C ASP A 100 -17.09 10.26 -0.53
N LEU A 101 -17.16 8.93 -0.52
CA LEU A 101 -18.23 8.19 -1.17
C LEU A 101 -19.61 8.56 -0.57
N MET A 102 -19.70 8.79 0.75
CA MET A 102 -20.95 9.29 1.35
C MET A 102 -21.29 10.68 0.82
N LYS A 103 -20.29 11.57 0.73
CA LYS A 103 -20.47 12.90 0.16
C LYS A 103 -20.88 12.86 -1.32
N LEU A 104 -20.33 11.92 -2.09
CA LEU A 104 -20.69 11.67 -3.47
C LEU A 104 -22.18 11.36 -3.60
N PHE A 105 -22.74 10.52 -2.72
CA PHE A 105 -24.18 10.24 -2.72
C PHE A 105 -25.02 11.46 -2.35
N ASP A 106 -24.58 12.29 -1.40
CA ASP A 106 -25.27 13.55 -1.07
C ASP A 106 -25.35 14.50 -2.28
N VAL A 107 -24.28 14.57 -3.09
CA VAL A 107 -24.20 15.46 -4.26
C VAL A 107 -24.89 14.85 -5.49
N GLY A 108 -24.78 13.54 -5.68
CA GLY A 108 -25.36 12.84 -6.82
C GLY A 108 -26.87 12.67 -6.72
N GLY A 109 -27.41 12.60 -5.50
CA GLY A 109 -28.84 12.50 -5.22
C GLY A 109 -29.31 11.04 -5.07
N PRO A 110 -30.59 10.84 -4.70
CA PRO A 110 -31.09 9.52 -4.36
C PRO A 110 -31.28 8.61 -5.60
N LEU A 111 -31.17 7.29 -5.37
CA LEU A 111 -31.42 6.23 -6.36
C LEU A 111 -32.89 6.10 -6.78
N THR A 112 -33.81 6.77 -6.07
CA THR A 112 -35.21 6.89 -6.49
C THR A 112 -35.31 7.62 -7.83
N ASP A 113 -34.49 8.65 -8.00
CA ASP A 113 -34.62 9.65 -9.07
C ASP A 113 -33.58 9.46 -10.19
N ASN A 114 -32.46 8.79 -9.91
CA ASN A 114 -31.34 8.63 -10.84
C ASN A 114 -30.77 7.22 -10.81
N SER A 115 -30.29 6.75 -11.97
CA SER A 115 -29.39 5.61 -12.04
C SER A 115 -27.95 6.06 -11.71
N TYR A 116 -27.09 5.11 -11.36
CA TYR A 116 -25.67 5.34 -11.12
C TYR A 116 -24.81 4.41 -11.98
N ILE A 117 -23.69 4.95 -12.48
CA ILE A 117 -22.60 4.18 -13.08
C ILE A 117 -21.33 4.57 -12.33
N PHE A 118 -20.63 3.59 -11.78
CA PHE A 118 -19.26 3.76 -11.30
C PHE A 118 -18.30 3.14 -12.30
N LEU A 119 -17.23 3.86 -12.64
CA LEU A 119 -16.32 3.48 -13.70
C LEU A 119 -15.24 2.46 -13.26
N GLY A 120 -15.03 2.27 -11.96
CA GLY A 120 -14.03 1.35 -11.42
C GLY A 120 -13.24 1.96 -10.27
N ASP A 121 -12.18 1.27 -9.86
CA ASP A 121 -11.21 1.69 -8.85
C ASP A 121 -11.87 2.05 -7.51
N TYR A 122 -12.51 1.03 -6.93
CA TYR A 122 -13.17 1.11 -5.63
C TYR A 122 -12.18 0.97 -4.47
N VAL A 123 -11.10 0.26 -4.70
CA VAL A 123 -10.14 -0.22 -3.68
C VAL A 123 -8.74 0.35 -3.87
N ASP A 124 -7.83 -0.07 -2.98
CA ASP A 124 -6.46 0.41 -2.84
C ASP A 124 -6.33 1.90 -2.52
N ARG A 125 -5.10 2.28 -2.16
CA ARG A 125 -4.66 3.65 -1.86
C ARG A 125 -5.24 4.21 -0.57
N GLY A 126 -6.57 4.39 -0.50
CA GLY A 126 -7.29 4.72 0.73
C GLY A 126 -7.38 3.53 1.70
N SER A 127 -7.74 3.83 2.95
CA SER A 127 -7.78 2.83 4.04
C SER A 127 -9.17 2.23 4.29
N PHE A 128 -10.15 2.53 3.44
CA PHE A 128 -11.55 2.09 3.59
C PHE A 128 -12.09 1.42 2.31
N GLY A 129 -11.24 0.67 1.61
CA GLY A 129 -11.58 -0.03 0.38
C GLY A 129 -12.66 -1.09 0.59
N ILE A 130 -12.61 -1.84 1.70
CA ILE A 130 -13.58 -2.91 1.94
C ILE A 130 -14.95 -2.35 2.30
N GLU A 131 -15.02 -1.22 3.01
CA GLU A 131 -16.27 -0.52 3.30
C GLU A 131 -16.89 0.05 2.02
N CYS A 132 -16.08 0.64 1.13
CA CYS A 132 -16.54 1.08 -0.20
C CYS A 132 -17.15 -0.09 -0.97
N LEU A 133 -16.41 -1.20 -1.11
CA LEU A 133 -16.84 -2.34 -1.90
C LEU A 133 -18.12 -2.97 -1.36
N LEU A 134 -18.17 -3.28 -0.05
CA LEU A 134 -19.34 -3.92 0.57
C LEU A 134 -20.59 -3.03 0.51
N TYR A 135 -20.43 -1.71 0.66
CA TYR A 135 -21.54 -0.78 0.57
C TYR A 135 -22.06 -0.63 -0.86
N LEU A 136 -21.17 -0.48 -1.85
CA LEU A 136 -21.54 -0.42 -3.26
C LEU A 136 -22.23 -1.71 -3.73
N TYR A 137 -21.74 -2.87 -3.27
CA TYR A 137 -22.36 -4.17 -3.59
C TYR A 137 -23.73 -4.32 -2.91
N THR A 138 -23.89 -3.81 -1.70
CA THR A 138 -25.20 -3.74 -1.05
C THR A 138 -26.18 -2.91 -1.89
N LEU A 139 -25.77 -1.75 -2.39
CA LEU A 139 -26.60 -0.93 -3.28
C LEU A 139 -26.91 -1.65 -4.60
N LYS A 140 -25.95 -2.39 -5.17
CA LYS A 140 -26.17 -3.24 -6.35
C LYS A 140 -27.24 -4.31 -6.11
N LEU A 141 -27.24 -4.94 -4.94
CA LEU A 141 -28.25 -5.94 -4.57
C LEU A 141 -29.65 -5.34 -4.43
N TRP A 142 -29.75 -4.10 -3.93
CA TRP A 142 -31.03 -3.39 -3.82
C TRP A 142 -31.55 -2.85 -5.15
N PHE A 143 -30.65 -2.37 -6.01
CA PHE A 143 -31.00 -1.62 -7.23
C PHE A 143 -30.32 -2.18 -8.48
N PRO A 144 -30.51 -3.47 -8.82
CA PRO A 144 -29.72 -4.14 -9.85
C PRO A 144 -29.80 -3.51 -11.23
N HIS A 145 -30.95 -2.92 -11.59
CA HIS A 145 -31.18 -2.27 -12.89
C HIS A 145 -30.88 -0.77 -12.91
N LYS A 146 -30.61 -0.15 -11.75
CA LYS A 146 -30.32 1.29 -11.62
C LYS A 146 -28.90 1.56 -11.14
N PHE A 147 -28.16 0.55 -10.70
CA PHE A 147 -26.83 0.70 -10.13
C PHE A 147 -25.84 -0.16 -10.90
N THR A 148 -24.98 0.46 -11.70
CA THR A 148 -23.99 -0.21 -12.54
C THR A 148 -22.60 0.01 -11.96
N LEU A 149 -21.85 -1.08 -11.80
CA LEU A 149 -20.47 -1.07 -11.32
C LEU A 149 -19.59 -1.65 -12.42
N LEU A 150 -18.67 -0.85 -12.95
CA LEU A 150 -17.69 -1.31 -13.93
C LEU A 150 -16.40 -1.76 -13.23
N ARG A 151 -15.57 -2.51 -13.94
CA ARG A 151 -14.26 -2.93 -13.48
C ARG A 151 -13.24 -1.82 -13.76
N GLY A 152 -12.46 -1.43 -12.77
CA GLY A 152 -11.24 -0.63 -12.92
C GLY A 152 -9.99 -1.51 -12.94
N ASN A 153 -8.82 -0.88 -13.07
CA ASN A 153 -7.55 -1.61 -13.09
C ASN A 153 -7.14 -2.11 -11.70
N HIS A 154 -7.62 -1.48 -10.62
CA HIS A 154 -7.39 -1.93 -9.24
C HIS A 154 -8.25 -3.13 -8.82
N GLU A 155 -9.33 -3.44 -9.55
CA GLU A 155 -10.13 -4.64 -9.30
C GLU A 155 -9.47 -5.90 -9.91
N CYS A 156 -8.24 -6.19 -9.49
CA CYS A 156 -7.50 -7.40 -9.82
C CYS A 156 -6.51 -7.79 -8.73
N ARG A 157 -6.19 -9.08 -8.66
CA ARG A 157 -5.27 -9.61 -7.64
C ARG A 157 -3.90 -8.92 -7.70
N GLN A 158 -3.39 -8.68 -8.91
CA GLN A 158 -2.04 -8.16 -9.09
C GLN A 158 -1.84 -6.81 -8.38
N LEU A 159 -2.82 -5.92 -8.46
CA LEU A 159 -2.75 -4.59 -7.86
C LEU A 159 -3.04 -4.64 -6.38
N THR A 160 -4.08 -5.38 -5.98
CA THR A 160 -4.47 -5.44 -4.56
C THR A 160 -3.48 -6.20 -3.69
N GLU A 161 -2.63 -7.07 -4.26
CA GLU A 161 -1.48 -7.68 -3.57
C GLU A 161 -0.28 -6.75 -3.45
N TYR A 162 -0.06 -5.90 -4.45
CA TYR A 162 1.03 -4.93 -4.45
C TYR A 162 0.75 -3.74 -3.52
N PHE A 163 -0.47 -3.22 -3.55
CA PHE A 163 -0.93 -2.12 -2.72
C PHE A 163 -1.50 -2.61 -1.38
N THR A 164 -2.56 -1.96 -0.90
CA THR A 164 -3.01 -2.07 0.50
C THR A 164 -4.24 -2.94 0.66
N PHE A 165 -5.03 -3.22 -0.38
CA PHE A 165 -6.34 -3.84 -0.20
C PHE A 165 -6.28 -5.29 0.32
N LYS A 166 -5.30 -6.11 -0.09
CA LYS A 166 -5.12 -7.44 0.52
C LYS A 166 -4.81 -7.32 2.02
N ARG A 167 -3.90 -6.42 2.39
CA ARG A 167 -3.54 -6.16 3.79
C ARG A 167 -4.74 -5.63 4.58
N GLU A 168 -5.55 -4.77 3.99
CA GLU A 168 -6.80 -4.26 4.57
C GLU A 168 -7.76 -5.41 4.89
N CYS A 169 -8.01 -6.31 3.93
CA CYS A 169 -8.89 -7.46 4.12
C CYS A 169 -8.38 -8.38 5.22
N LEU A 170 -7.07 -8.68 5.24
CA LEU A 170 -6.45 -9.51 6.28
C LEU A 170 -6.51 -8.85 7.68
N HIS A 171 -6.40 -7.52 7.75
CA HIS A 171 -6.48 -6.78 9.00
C HIS A 171 -7.93 -6.68 9.54
N LYS A 172 -8.91 -6.44 8.66
CA LYS A 172 -10.30 -6.18 9.06
C LYS A 172 -11.16 -7.44 9.12
N TYR A 173 -10.86 -8.42 8.28
CA TYR A 173 -11.62 -9.65 8.05
C TYR A 173 -10.69 -10.88 7.94
N SER A 174 -10.54 -11.47 6.76
CA SER A 174 -9.81 -12.71 6.52
C SER A 174 -9.30 -12.81 5.08
N GLU A 175 -8.41 -13.77 4.82
CA GLU A 175 -7.97 -14.10 3.45
C GLU A 175 -9.13 -14.63 2.59
N ARG A 176 -10.08 -15.34 3.21
CA ARG A 176 -11.28 -15.85 2.54
C ARG A 176 -12.16 -14.71 2.01
N VAL A 177 -12.29 -13.61 2.76
CA VAL A 177 -12.98 -12.40 2.28
C VAL A 177 -12.22 -11.77 1.11
N TYR A 178 -10.89 -11.69 1.19
CA TYR A 178 -10.08 -11.18 0.08
C TYR A 178 -10.26 -12.00 -1.20
N ASP A 179 -10.19 -13.33 -1.12
CA ASP A 179 -10.38 -14.19 -2.28
C ASP A 179 -11.80 -14.08 -2.86
N ALA A 180 -12.82 -13.88 -2.01
CA ALA A 180 -14.18 -13.59 -2.46
C ALA A 180 -14.28 -12.22 -3.17
N CYS A 181 -13.56 -11.19 -2.70
CA CYS A 181 -13.44 -9.91 -3.40
C CYS A 181 -12.81 -10.10 -4.79
N VAL A 182 -11.68 -10.81 -4.89
CA VAL A 182 -11.01 -11.08 -6.17
C VAL A 182 -11.92 -11.85 -7.14
N ALA A 183 -12.65 -12.86 -6.64
CA ALA A 183 -13.63 -13.59 -7.45
C ALA A 183 -14.77 -12.69 -7.93
N SER A 184 -15.21 -11.74 -7.11
CA SER A 184 -16.24 -10.77 -7.46
C SER A 184 -15.77 -9.74 -8.49
N PHE A 185 -14.50 -9.34 -8.44
CA PHE A 185 -13.90 -8.43 -9.41
C PHE A 185 -13.93 -8.98 -10.83
N CYS A 186 -13.66 -10.28 -10.98
CA CYS A 186 -13.77 -10.97 -12.27
C CYS A 186 -15.21 -11.00 -12.83
N ALA A 187 -16.23 -10.73 -12.03
CA ALA A 187 -17.62 -10.70 -12.48
C ALA A 187 -18.08 -9.31 -12.97
N LEU A 188 -17.38 -8.24 -12.58
CA LEU A 188 -17.73 -6.86 -12.92
C LEU A 188 -17.75 -6.65 -14.44
N PRO A 189 -18.82 -6.04 -15.00
CA PRO A 189 -18.84 -5.55 -16.38
C PRO A 189 -17.66 -4.61 -16.69
N ILE A 190 -17.27 -4.53 -17.96
CA ILE A 190 -16.08 -3.75 -18.36
C ILE A 190 -16.47 -2.36 -18.87
N THR A 191 -17.66 -2.24 -19.48
CA THR A 191 -18.09 -0.99 -20.13
C THR A 191 -19.58 -0.76 -19.92
N ALA A 192 -20.03 0.47 -20.18
CA ALA A 192 -21.44 0.81 -20.27
C ALA A 192 -21.73 1.72 -21.47
N LEU A 193 -22.96 1.64 -21.98
CA LEU A 193 -23.45 2.50 -23.06
C LEU A 193 -24.66 3.29 -22.56
N VAL A 194 -24.49 4.61 -22.42
CA VAL A 194 -25.55 5.50 -21.92
C VAL A 194 -26.33 6.11 -23.09
N ASP A 195 -27.65 5.87 -23.12
CA ASP A 195 -28.59 6.38 -24.15
C ASP A 195 -28.15 6.11 -25.61
N GLY A 196 -27.32 5.08 -25.84
CA GLY A 196 -26.71 4.82 -27.14
C GLY A 196 -25.75 5.92 -27.63
N ARG A 197 -25.30 6.81 -26.73
CA ARG A 197 -24.55 8.04 -27.06
C ARG A 197 -23.18 8.09 -26.41
N PHE A 198 -23.05 7.65 -25.17
CA PHE A 198 -21.78 7.74 -24.45
C PHE A 198 -21.24 6.36 -24.14
N PHE A 199 -20.02 6.12 -24.63
CA PHE A 199 -19.26 4.94 -24.26
C PHE A 199 -18.53 5.21 -22.94
N CYS A 200 -18.85 4.42 -21.92
CA CYS A 200 -18.31 4.55 -20.58
C CYS A 200 -17.37 3.38 -20.29
N VAL A 201 -16.16 3.67 -19.83
CA VAL A 201 -15.08 2.70 -19.60
C VAL A 201 -14.15 3.24 -18.52
N HIS A 202 -13.40 2.40 -17.81
CA HIS A 202 -12.41 2.87 -16.84
C HIS A 202 -11.21 3.53 -17.52
N GLY A 203 -10.50 2.72 -18.30
CA GLY A 203 -9.35 3.04 -19.15
C GLY A 203 -9.76 3.90 -20.34
N GLY A 204 -9.64 3.33 -21.53
CA GLY A 204 -10.04 4.01 -22.75
C GLY A 204 -10.18 3.06 -23.92
N LEU A 205 -9.53 3.42 -25.02
CA LEU A 205 -9.59 2.67 -26.27
C LEU A 205 -8.48 1.63 -26.38
N SER A 206 -8.63 0.71 -27.33
CA SER A 206 -7.64 -0.31 -27.68
C SER A 206 -7.43 -0.33 -29.19
N PRO A 207 -6.23 -0.67 -29.69
CA PRO A 207 -6.03 -1.03 -31.09
C PRO A 207 -6.91 -2.19 -31.56
N GLU A 208 -7.32 -3.07 -30.64
CA GLU A 208 -8.19 -4.22 -30.89
C GLU A 208 -9.69 -3.85 -30.81
N LEU A 209 -10.03 -2.62 -30.41
CA LEU A 209 -11.41 -2.15 -30.29
C LEU A 209 -11.85 -1.40 -31.56
N GLY A 210 -12.44 -2.13 -32.50
CA GLY A 210 -12.96 -1.56 -33.73
C GLY A 210 -14.41 -1.07 -33.57
N LEU A 211 -15.28 -1.97 -33.14
CA LEU A 211 -16.73 -1.78 -32.97
C LEU A 211 -17.15 -2.13 -31.55
N LEU A 212 -18.28 -1.60 -31.09
CA LEU A 212 -18.86 -1.97 -29.78
C LEU A 212 -19.14 -3.48 -29.66
N SER A 213 -19.39 -4.16 -30.78
CA SER A 213 -19.59 -5.62 -30.81
C SER A 213 -18.35 -6.41 -30.39
N ASP A 214 -17.15 -5.85 -30.51
CA ASP A 214 -15.91 -6.55 -30.15
C ASP A 214 -15.84 -6.82 -28.63
N ILE A 215 -16.49 -5.95 -27.84
CA ILE A 215 -16.58 -6.07 -26.38
C ILE A 215 -17.35 -7.32 -25.96
N ALA A 216 -18.33 -7.76 -26.74
CA ALA A 216 -19.16 -8.92 -26.40
C ALA A 216 -18.35 -10.23 -26.34
N ASN A 217 -17.22 -10.29 -27.06
CA ASN A 217 -16.39 -11.50 -27.15
C ASN A 217 -15.30 -11.57 -26.07
N VAL A 218 -15.13 -10.53 -25.25
CA VAL A 218 -14.12 -10.50 -24.19
C VAL A 218 -14.49 -11.50 -23.08
N ASN A 219 -13.61 -12.44 -22.77
CA ASN A 219 -13.77 -13.24 -21.55
C ASN A 219 -13.35 -12.39 -20.34
N ARG A 220 -14.32 -11.73 -19.69
CA ARG A 220 -14.05 -10.87 -18.53
C ARG A 220 -13.83 -11.63 -17.22
N PHE A 221 -14.22 -12.91 -17.17
CA PHE A 221 -14.18 -13.77 -15.97
C PHE A 221 -12.78 -14.33 -15.69
N SER A 222 -11.77 -13.46 -15.79
CA SER A 222 -10.37 -13.77 -15.53
C SER A 222 -9.68 -12.57 -14.90
N GLU A 223 -8.51 -12.80 -14.31
CA GLU A 223 -7.59 -11.70 -14.03
C GLU A 223 -7.22 -10.99 -15.34
N PRO A 224 -7.07 -9.64 -15.35
CA PRO A 224 -6.58 -8.93 -16.50
C PRO A 224 -5.15 -9.37 -16.80
N GLY A 225 -4.85 -9.69 -18.05
CA GLY A 225 -3.47 -9.88 -18.49
C GLY A 225 -2.73 -8.56 -18.60
N SER A 226 -1.44 -8.61 -18.93
CA SER A 226 -0.62 -7.41 -19.19
C SER A 226 -0.80 -6.82 -20.60
N ARG A 227 -1.62 -7.45 -21.45
CA ARG A 227 -1.88 -7.08 -22.86
C ARG A 227 -3.29 -7.51 -23.30
N GLY A 228 -3.71 -7.01 -24.46
CA GLY A 228 -4.97 -7.37 -25.12
C GLY A 228 -6.14 -6.47 -24.71
N LEU A 229 -7.27 -6.61 -25.41
CA LEU A 229 -8.43 -5.73 -25.25
C LEU A 229 -8.90 -5.51 -23.79
N LEU A 230 -8.93 -6.56 -22.95
CA LEU A 230 -9.32 -6.40 -21.54
C LEU A 230 -8.33 -5.52 -20.77
N CYS A 231 -7.01 -5.69 -20.99
CA CYS A 231 -6.00 -4.83 -20.39
C CYS A 231 -6.21 -3.38 -20.83
N ASP A 232 -6.40 -3.16 -22.13
CA ASP A 232 -6.49 -1.83 -22.70
C ASP A 232 -7.74 -1.05 -22.25
N LEU A 233 -8.88 -1.72 -22.13
CA LEU A 233 -10.10 -1.11 -21.59
C LEU A 233 -9.94 -0.67 -20.13
N LEU A 234 -8.98 -1.22 -19.39
CA LEU A 234 -8.73 -0.86 -17.99
C LEU A 234 -7.55 0.11 -17.83
N TRP A 235 -6.58 0.12 -18.75
CA TRP A 235 -5.27 0.79 -18.56
C TRP A 235 -4.91 1.87 -19.58
N SER A 236 -5.63 1.99 -20.69
CA SER A 236 -5.25 2.98 -21.70
C SER A 236 -5.59 4.41 -21.25
N ASP A 237 -4.77 5.35 -21.71
CA ASP A 237 -4.89 6.77 -21.39
C ASP A 237 -4.95 7.62 -22.66
N PRO A 238 -5.62 8.78 -22.65
CA PRO A 238 -5.40 9.78 -23.69
C PRO A 238 -3.92 10.22 -23.68
N ILE A 239 -3.34 10.42 -24.85
CA ILE A 239 -1.95 10.91 -24.96
C ILE A 239 -1.77 12.29 -24.29
N ALA A 240 -0.56 12.59 -23.82
CA ALA A 240 -0.21 13.94 -23.38
C ALA A 240 -0.54 14.97 -24.49
N ASN A 241 -1.06 16.13 -24.09
CA ASN A 241 -1.56 17.17 -25.01
C ASN A 241 -2.64 16.66 -25.99
N PHE A 242 -3.50 15.73 -25.58
CA PHE A 242 -4.58 15.16 -26.39
C PHE A 242 -5.37 16.23 -27.19
N GLY A 243 -5.40 16.08 -28.51
CA GLY A 243 -6.01 17.04 -29.45
C GLY A 243 -5.12 18.21 -29.84
N HIS A 244 -3.92 18.32 -29.27
CA HIS A 244 -2.88 19.29 -29.58
C HIS A 244 -1.52 18.59 -29.70
N GLU A 245 -1.53 17.35 -30.21
CA GLU A 245 -0.34 16.52 -30.38
C GLU A 245 0.69 17.20 -31.31
N ASP A 246 1.98 17.15 -30.96
CA ASP A 246 3.05 17.65 -31.84
C ASP A 246 3.20 16.70 -33.03
N PRO A 247 2.99 17.15 -34.29
CA PRO A 247 3.14 16.30 -35.47
C PRO A 247 4.55 15.71 -35.66
N ARG A 248 5.57 16.25 -34.97
CA ARG A 248 6.94 15.72 -34.97
C ARG A 248 7.09 14.49 -34.08
N GLU A 249 6.36 14.45 -32.96
CA GLU A 249 6.39 13.34 -32.00
C GLU A 249 5.35 12.28 -32.36
N VAL A 250 4.17 12.72 -32.79
CA VAL A 250 3.06 11.87 -33.20
C VAL A 250 2.70 12.18 -34.65
N PRO A 251 3.26 11.43 -35.62
CA PRO A 251 2.96 11.64 -37.03
C PRO A 251 1.45 11.50 -37.31
N PRO A 252 0.87 12.29 -38.22
CA PRO A 252 -0.53 12.17 -38.61
C PRO A 252 -0.90 10.74 -39.03
N GLY A 253 -2.07 10.25 -38.61
CA GLY A 253 -2.49 8.85 -38.80
C GLY A 253 -2.05 7.90 -37.69
N THR A 254 -1.23 8.35 -36.74
CA THR A 254 -0.90 7.57 -35.54
C THR A 254 -2.07 7.57 -34.56
N THR A 255 -2.67 6.40 -34.34
CA THR A 255 -3.84 6.26 -33.46
C THR A 255 -3.48 5.81 -32.05
N PHE A 256 -2.43 5.00 -31.90
CA PHE A 256 -1.99 4.45 -30.61
C PHE A 256 -0.47 4.45 -30.50
N THR A 257 0.04 4.76 -29.31
CA THR A 257 1.46 4.62 -28.95
C THR A 257 1.58 3.88 -27.61
N HIS A 258 2.73 3.30 -27.31
CA HIS A 258 2.91 2.56 -26.05
C HIS A 258 2.75 3.49 -24.83
N ASN A 259 1.98 3.08 -23.82
CA ASN A 259 1.81 3.86 -22.60
C ASN A 259 3.00 3.64 -21.65
N ALA A 260 4.00 4.53 -21.76
CA ALA A 260 5.19 4.48 -20.92
C ALA A 260 4.89 4.79 -19.44
N THR A 261 3.85 5.60 -19.15
CA THR A 261 3.44 5.93 -17.77
C THR A 261 2.91 4.70 -17.06
N ARG A 262 2.02 3.94 -17.71
CA ARG A 262 1.43 2.72 -17.15
C ARG A 262 2.32 1.50 -17.28
N GLY A 263 3.30 1.51 -18.18
CA GLY A 263 4.20 0.39 -18.44
C GLY A 263 3.51 -0.82 -19.11
N CYS A 264 2.26 -0.65 -19.52
CA CYS A 264 1.44 -1.60 -20.26
C CYS A 264 0.39 -0.81 -21.05
N SER A 265 -0.34 -1.46 -21.96
CA SER A 265 -1.35 -0.81 -22.80
C SER A 265 -0.81 0.37 -23.64
N TYR A 266 -1.70 1.30 -24.02
CA TYR A 266 -1.47 2.32 -25.03
C TYR A 266 -1.95 3.71 -24.58
N PHE A 267 -1.24 4.73 -25.06
CA PHE A 267 -1.83 6.05 -25.22
C PHE A 267 -2.66 6.06 -26.50
N PHE A 268 -3.90 6.55 -26.43
CA PHE A 268 -4.73 6.76 -27.62
C PHE A 268 -4.78 8.25 -27.99
N THR A 269 -4.73 8.55 -29.29
CA THR A 269 -4.69 9.94 -29.78
C THR A 269 -6.09 10.51 -30.00
N TYR A 270 -6.19 11.83 -30.18
CA TYR A 270 -7.45 12.48 -30.54
C TYR A 270 -8.04 11.95 -31.84
N GLU A 271 -7.19 11.58 -32.80
CA GLU A 271 -7.60 10.95 -34.04
C GLU A 271 -8.26 9.58 -33.79
N ALA A 272 -7.65 8.73 -32.95
CA ALA A 272 -8.23 7.44 -32.57
C ALA A 272 -9.63 7.58 -31.94
N ALA A 273 -9.78 8.53 -31.02
CA ALA A 273 -11.06 8.81 -30.38
C ALA A 273 -12.11 9.28 -31.39
N CYS A 274 -11.76 10.20 -32.30
CA CYS A 274 -12.69 10.67 -33.32
C CYS A 274 -13.12 9.55 -34.27
N GLN A 275 -12.18 8.73 -34.74
CA GLN A 275 -12.48 7.60 -35.63
C GLN A 275 -13.41 6.59 -34.95
N PHE A 276 -13.16 6.25 -33.68
CA PHE A 276 -14.01 5.32 -32.92
C PHE A 276 -15.42 5.88 -32.72
N LEU A 277 -15.54 7.14 -32.34
CA LEU A 277 -16.82 7.82 -32.12
C LEU A 277 -17.66 7.92 -33.40
N GLU A 278 -17.03 8.25 -34.53
CA GLU A 278 -17.71 8.33 -35.82
C GLU A 278 -18.19 6.95 -36.28
N ARG A 279 -17.31 5.95 -36.24
CA ARG A 279 -17.60 4.59 -36.66
C ARG A 279 -18.76 3.96 -35.89
N ASN A 280 -18.85 4.24 -34.58
CA ASN A 280 -19.87 3.67 -33.70
C ASN A 280 -21.07 4.61 -33.47
N GLY A 281 -21.13 5.77 -34.15
CA GLY A 281 -22.25 6.71 -34.02
C GLY A 281 -22.33 7.46 -32.69
N LEU A 282 -21.29 7.40 -31.84
CA LEU A 282 -21.27 7.90 -30.46
C LEU A 282 -20.97 9.40 -30.35
N LEU A 283 -21.43 10.03 -29.27
CA LEU A 283 -21.23 11.45 -29.00
C LEU A 283 -19.91 11.75 -28.27
N GLY A 284 -19.51 10.89 -27.34
CA GLY A 284 -18.28 11.04 -26.55
C GLY A 284 -17.95 9.80 -25.73
N ILE A 285 -16.71 9.72 -25.28
CA ILE A 285 -16.19 8.71 -24.35
C ILE A 285 -16.18 9.33 -22.94
N ILE A 286 -16.63 8.59 -21.92
CA ILE A 286 -16.57 9.02 -20.51
C ILE A 286 -15.73 8.00 -19.75
N ARG A 287 -14.68 8.47 -19.07
CA ARG A 287 -13.67 7.59 -18.46
C ARG A 287 -13.14 8.05 -17.10
N GLY A 288 -12.47 7.16 -16.37
CA GLY A 288 -11.89 7.37 -15.02
C GLY A 288 -10.35 7.46 -15.00
N HIS A 289 -9.70 6.72 -14.08
CA HIS A 289 -8.29 6.29 -14.02
C HIS A 289 -7.19 7.35 -13.84
N GLU A 290 -7.42 8.59 -14.27
CA GLU A 290 -6.44 9.67 -14.14
C GLU A 290 -6.96 10.75 -13.20
N ALA A 291 -6.25 10.97 -12.09
CA ALA A 291 -6.52 12.06 -11.17
C ALA A 291 -6.58 13.42 -11.89
N GLN A 292 -7.58 14.24 -11.55
CA GLN A 292 -7.79 15.58 -12.11
C GLN A 292 -7.91 16.60 -10.99
N ASP A 293 -7.22 17.73 -11.09
CA ASP A 293 -7.26 18.79 -10.06
C ASP A 293 -8.69 19.31 -9.83
N ALA A 294 -9.44 19.52 -10.91
CA ALA A 294 -10.86 19.91 -10.84
C ALA A 294 -11.81 18.72 -10.60
N GLY A 295 -11.32 17.49 -10.48
CA GLY A 295 -12.11 16.25 -10.46
C GLY A 295 -12.66 15.84 -11.83
N TYR A 296 -12.42 16.62 -12.88
CA TYR A 296 -12.76 16.25 -14.26
C TYR A 296 -11.88 16.99 -15.26
N THR A 297 -11.82 16.46 -16.49
CA THR A 297 -11.29 17.16 -17.67
C THR A 297 -12.18 16.89 -18.87
N MET A 298 -12.58 17.96 -19.57
CA MET A 298 -13.23 17.87 -20.88
C MET A 298 -12.17 18.04 -21.96
N HIS A 299 -11.91 16.98 -22.72
CA HIS A 299 -10.92 17.00 -23.79
C HIS A 299 -11.46 17.70 -25.05
N ARG A 300 -10.58 17.85 -26.06
CA ARG A 300 -10.90 18.54 -27.32
C ARG A 300 -12.22 18.07 -27.92
N LYS A 301 -13.03 19.03 -28.41
CA LYS A 301 -14.33 18.76 -29.03
C LYS A 301 -14.17 18.11 -30.39
N THR A 302 -14.99 17.11 -30.68
CA THR A 302 -15.08 16.47 -31.99
C THR A 302 -15.35 17.49 -33.12
N PRO A 303 -14.84 17.28 -34.34
CA PRO A 303 -14.99 18.26 -35.42
C PRO A 303 -16.45 18.38 -35.88
N THR A 304 -17.19 17.27 -35.88
CA THR A 304 -18.55 17.15 -36.41
C THR A 304 -19.61 17.51 -35.37
N LYS A 305 -19.64 16.80 -34.22
CA LYS A 305 -20.68 16.96 -33.19
C LYS A 305 -20.43 18.12 -32.23
N LYS A 306 -19.25 18.75 -32.29
CA LYS A 306 -18.83 19.88 -31.43
C LYS A 306 -18.99 19.61 -29.91
N PHE A 307 -18.92 18.34 -29.54
CA PHE A 307 -18.99 17.85 -28.17
C PHE A 307 -17.62 17.29 -27.74
N PRO A 308 -17.20 17.41 -26.47
CA PRO A 308 -15.94 16.82 -25.98
C PRO A 308 -15.81 15.36 -26.42
N SER A 309 -14.72 15.01 -27.12
CA SER A 309 -14.54 13.63 -27.60
C SER A 309 -14.33 12.66 -26.45
N VAL A 310 -13.63 13.11 -25.41
CA VAL A 310 -13.37 12.36 -24.18
C VAL A 310 -13.67 13.26 -22.97
N ILE A 311 -14.22 12.67 -21.91
CA ILE A 311 -14.39 13.31 -20.61
C ILE A 311 -13.76 12.38 -19.58
N THR A 312 -12.75 12.86 -18.87
CA THR A 312 -12.20 12.18 -17.68
C THR A 312 -12.94 12.68 -16.45
N VAL A 313 -13.43 11.78 -15.60
CA VAL A 313 -14.09 12.09 -14.32
C VAL A 313 -13.35 11.35 -13.21
N PHE A 314 -13.07 12.05 -12.11
CA PHE A 314 -12.35 11.52 -10.97
C PHE A 314 -13.09 11.89 -9.68
N SER A 315 -13.44 10.89 -8.87
CA SER A 315 -14.38 11.03 -7.76
C SER A 315 -13.73 10.87 -6.37
N ALA A 316 -12.39 10.87 -6.30
CA ALA A 316 -11.62 10.88 -5.07
C ALA A 316 -11.04 12.30 -4.80
N PRO A 317 -11.73 13.16 -4.03
CA PRO A 317 -11.21 14.48 -3.66
C PRO A 317 -10.03 14.37 -2.69
N ASN A 318 -9.11 15.33 -2.73
CA ASN A 318 -7.89 15.33 -1.91
C ASN A 318 -7.18 13.97 -1.90
N TYR A 319 -7.01 13.40 -3.09
CA TYR A 319 -6.48 12.06 -3.27
C TYR A 319 -5.14 11.87 -2.53
N LEU A 320 -5.01 10.73 -1.87
CA LEU A 320 -3.87 10.37 -1.01
C LEU A 320 -3.58 11.35 0.13
N ASP A 321 -4.55 12.18 0.52
CA ASP A 321 -4.41 13.24 1.53
C ASP A 321 -3.38 14.33 1.22
N VAL A 322 -2.92 14.41 -0.04
CA VAL A 322 -1.84 15.32 -0.48
C VAL A 322 -2.10 16.00 -1.83
N TYR A 323 -2.97 15.47 -2.70
CA TYR A 323 -3.20 16.06 -4.03
C TYR A 323 -3.96 17.38 -3.98
N HIS A 324 -4.77 17.60 -2.94
CA HIS A 324 -5.64 18.78 -2.79
C HIS A 324 -6.62 19.04 -3.94
N ASN A 325 -6.84 18.04 -4.81
CA ASN A 325 -7.80 18.11 -5.89
C ASN A 325 -9.25 18.08 -5.39
N ARG A 326 -10.17 18.53 -6.24
CA ARG A 326 -11.61 18.29 -6.07
C ARG A 326 -11.99 16.92 -6.61
N GLY A 327 -13.10 16.38 -6.12
CA GLY A 327 -13.82 15.27 -6.73
C GLY A 327 -14.94 15.81 -7.62
N ALA A 328 -15.33 15.07 -8.64
CA ALA A 328 -16.50 15.40 -9.44
C ALA A 328 -17.33 14.17 -9.81
N ILE A 329 -18.61 14.41 -10.09
CA ILE A 329 -19.52 13.48 -10.75
C ILE A 329 -20.16 14.16 -11.96
N LEU A 330 -20.57 13.34 -12.91
CA LEU A 330 -21.24 13.78 -14.12
C LEU A 330 -22.71 13.33 -14.07
N LYS A 331 -23.63 14.29 -14.12
CA LYS A 331 -25.07 14.03 -14.14
C LYS A 331 -25.61 14.26 -15.55
N TYR A 332 -26.14 13.21 -16.14
CA TYR A 332 -26.79 13.23 -17.44
C TYR A 332 -28.29 13.04 -17.28
N ALA A 333 -29.07 14.06 -17.62
CA ALA A 333 -30.53 14.02 -17.58
C ALA A 333 -31.11 14.95 -18.64
N ASN A 334 -32.23 14.56 -19.27
CA ASN A 334 -32.92 15.36 -20.28
C ASN A 334 -31.99 15.82 -21.42
N LYS A 335 -31.07 14.94 -21.85
CA LYS A 335 -30.03 15.22 -22.85
C LYS A 335 -29.03 16.32 -22.47
N ASN A 336 -29.04 16.78 -21.22
CA ASN A 336 -28.10 17.75 -20.69
C ASN A 336 -27.07 17.06 -19.79
N LEU A 337 -25.81 17.41 -20.01
CA LEU A 337 -24.70 16.97 -19.18
C LEU A 337 -24.34 18.08 -18.18
N THR A 338 -24.32 17.77 -16.90
CA THR A 338 -23.90 18.71 -15.85
C THR A 338 -22.83 18.08 -14.98
N ILE A 339 -21.85 18.87 -14.57
CA ILE A 339 -20.78 18.41 -13.67
C ILE A 339 -21.04 18.99 -12.28
N ARG A 340 -20.90 18.14 -11.26
CA ARG A 340 -20.98 18.56 -9.86
C ARG A 340 -19.66 18.22 -9.19
N GLN A 341 -18.95 19.26 -8.76
CA GLN A 341 -17.71 19.13 -8.00
C GLN A 341 -18.00 19.13 -6.49
N TYR A 342 -17.13 18.49 -5.72
CA TYR A 342 -17.16 18.48 -4.26
C TYR A 342 -15.75 18.36 -3.69
N ASN A 343 -15.61 18.77 -2.43
CA ASN A 343 -14.35 18.71 -1.68
C ASN A 343 -14.32 17.46 -0.80
N SER A 344 -13.15 17.14 -0.27
CA SER A 344 -12.96 16.01 0.64
C SER A 344 -13.66 16.21 1.98
N SER A 345 -13.92 15.07 2.62
CA SER A 345 -14.53 14.95 3.93
C SER A 345 -13.49 14.41 4.91
N PRO A 346 -13.52 14.83 6.19
CA PRO A 346 -12.67 14.23 7.20
C PRO A 346 -12.94 12.72 7.32
N HIS A 347 -11.88 11.95 7.52
CA HIS A 347 -11.95 10.52 7.80
C HIS A 347 -11.03 10.15 8.98
N PRO A 348 -11.28 9.02 9.65
CA PRO A 348 -10.40 8.49 10.67
C PRO A 348 -9.01 8.21 10.13
N TYR A 349 -8.03 8.36 11.01
CA TYR A 349 -6.62 8.17 10.69
C TYR A 349 -6.22 6.70 10.88
N TRP A 350 -5.52 6.17 9.89
CA TRP A 350 -4.84 4.88 9.97
C TRP A 350 -3.34 5.07 9.81
N LEU A 351 -2.55 4.35 10.63
CA LEU A 351 -1.13 4.22 10.38
C LEU A 351 -0.90 3.46 9.05
N PRO A 352 0.19 3.76 8.33
CA PRO A 352 0.51 3.08 7.08
C PRO A 352 0.46 1.55 7.25
N ASN A 353 -0.07 0.87 6.23
CA ASN A 353 -0.22 -0.59 6.19
C ASN A 353 -1.01 -1.18 7.38
N PHE A 354 -1.89 -0.40 8.01
CA PHE A 354 -2.72 -0.83 9.14
C PHE A 354 -1.91 -1.33 10.36
N GLN A 355 -0.70 -0.80 10.55
CA GLN A 355 0.12 -1.11 11.72
C GLN A 355 -0.58 -0.65 13.01
N ASN A 356 -0.45 -1.45 14.07
CA ASN A 356 -0.88 -1.03 15.40
C ASN A 356 0.20 -0.14 16.05
N ALA A 357 -0.20 0.64 17.06
CA ALA A 357 0.68 1.58 17.74
C ALA A 357 1.92 0.93 18.36
N PHE A 358 1.83 -0.31 18.85
CA PHE A 358 2.99 -1.02 19.42
C PHE A 358 4.01 -1.36 18.35
N THR A 359 3.59 -1.98 17.24
CA THR A 359 4.48 -2.31 16.12
C THR A 359 5.18 -1.06 15.60
N TRP A 360 4.47 0.07 15.53
CA TRP A 360 5.03 1.34 15.09
C TRP A 360 6.01 1.96 16.10
N SER A 361 5.67 1.98 17.39
CA SER A 361 6.46 2.70 18.39
C SER A 361 7.60 1.90 19.01
N LEU A 362 7.50 0.56 19.05
CA LEU A 362 8.44 -0.28 19.79
C LEU A 362 9.90 -0.16 19.30
N PRO A 363 10.18 -0.07 17.98
CA PRO A 363 11.53 0.19 17.49
C PRO A 363 12.11 1.51 18.05
N PHE A 364 11.30 2.57 18.04
CA PHE A 364 11.70 3.88 18.56
C PHE A 364 11.93 3.85 20.08
N VAL A 365 11.04 3.22 20.84
CA VAL A 365 11.20 3.07 22.30
C VAL A 365 12.47 2.30 22.61
N GLY A 366 12.72 1.17 21.92
CA GLY A 366 13.94 0.38 22.10
C GLY A 366 15.19 1.19 21.82
N ALA A 367 15.19 1.96 20.72
CA ALA A 367 16.30 2.84 20.36
C ALA A 367 16.57 3.90 21.43
N LYS A 368 15.52 4.60 21.90
CA LYS A 368 15.68 5.70 22.87
C LYS A 368 16.06 5.22 24.27
N ILE A 369 15.55 4.07 24.71
CA ILE A 369 16.00 3.47 25.97
C ILE A 369 17.46 3.06 25.87
N THR A 370 17.87 2.47 24.75
CA THR A 370 19.28 2.09 24.53
C THR A 370 20.18 3.33 24.52
N GLU A 371 19.80 4.39 23.81
CA GLU A 371 20.51 5.68 23.78
C GLU A 371 20.64 6.30 25.18
N MET A 372 19.55 6.30 25.96
CA MET A 372 19.56 6.80 27.34
C MET A 372 20.49 5.99 28.23
N LEU A 373 20.41 4.66 28.18
CA LEU A 373 21.28 3.78 28.98
C LEU A 373 22.75 3.94 28.60
N LEU A 374 23.04 4.08 27.31
CA LEU A 374 24.39 4.38 26.82
C LEU A 374 24.88 5.74 27.32
N ALA A 375 24.04 6.78 27.26
CA ALA A 375 24.39 8.09 27.80
C ALA A 375 24.71 8.03 29.30
N VAL A 376 23.91 7.30 30.09
CA VAL A 376 24.15 7.09 31.53
C VAL A 376 25.48 6.34 31.76
N LEU A 377 25.77 5.32 30.97
CA LEU A 377 27.03 4.56 31.09
C LEU A 377 28.26 5.39 30.65
N SER A 378 28.09 6.32 29.72
CA SER A 378 29.16 7.22 29.27
C SER A 378 29.48 8.36 30.25
N VAL A 379 28.72 8.49 31.35
CA VAL A 379 29.03 9.45 32.43
C VAL A 379 30.27 9.03 33.21
N CYS A 380 30.60 7.73 33.27
CA CYS A 380 31.88 7.27 33.79
C CYS A 380 32.97 7.63 32.78
N SER A 381 33.83 8.59 33.11
CA SER A 381 34.93 8.99 32.22
C SER A 381 35.99 7.89 32.14
N GLU A 382 36.76 7.86 31.05
CA GLU A 382 37.94 7.00 30.94
C GLU A 382 38.89 7.24 32.12
N GLU A 383 38.98 8.49 32.60
CA GLU A 383 39.78 8.83 33.78
C GLU A 383 39.21 8.26 35.10
N GLU A 384 37.89 8.20 35.33
CA GLU A 384 37.33 7.55 36.54
C GLU A 384 37.50 6.02 36.51
N LEU A 385 37.53 5.41 35.33
CA LEU A 385 37.80 3.98 35.16
C LEU A 385 39.30 3.65 35.24
N GLU A 386 40.17 4.59 34.86
CA GLU A 386 41.63 4.44 34.88
C GLU A 386 42.26 4.84 36.22
N MET A 387 41.72 5.86 36.91
CA MET A 387 42.20 6.33 38.21
C MET A 387 42.07 5.27 39.32
N GLU A 388 41.14 4.32 39.23
CA GLU A 388 41.10 3.16 40.15
C GLU A 388 42.00 1.99 39.71
N SER A 389 42.60 2.04 38.50
CA SER A 389 43.59 1.03 38.06
C SER A 389 45.04 1.49 38.19
N SER A 390 45.27 2.75 38.54
CA SER A 390 46.59 3.30 38.83
C SER A 390 46.84 3.52 40.32
N ASP A 391 46.32 2.64 41.19
CA ASP A 391 46.98 2.37 42.47
C ASP A 391 48.19 1.45 42.20
N GLU A 392 49.16 1.95 41.45
CA GLU A 392 50.54 1.50 41.61
C GLU A 392 51.03 2.05 42.95
N GLU A 393 51.21 1.16 43.93
CA GLU A 393 52.18 1.28 45.02
C GLU A 393 52.37 2.69 45.62
N GLU A 394 51.37 3.27 46.29
CA GLU A 394 51.64 4.21 47.37
C GLU A 394 51.49 3.53 48.73
N THR A 395 52.51 3.77 49.56
CA THR A 395 52.76 3.26 50.90
C THR A 395 51.52 3.22 51.82
N PRO A 396 51.47 2.28 52.78
CA PRO A 396 50.30 2.08 53.62
C PRO A 396 50.21 3.16 54.68
N GLU A 397 49.72 4.35 54.35
CA GLU A 397 49.26 5.30 55.36
C GLU A 397 48.39 6.39 54.71
N THR A 398 47.15 6.49 55.22
CA THR A 398 46.15 7.57 55.05
C THR A 398 45.11 7.45 53.91
N ASN A 399 44.02 6.68 54.15
CA ASN A 399 42.62 7.19 54.20
C ASN A 399 41.61 6.02 54.29
N ASN A 400 41.41 5.49 55.51
CA ASN A 400 40.58 4.30 55.79
C ASN A 400 39.05 4.53 55.84
N ASP A 401 38.54 5.75 55.65
CA ASP A 401 37.14 6.08 55.99
C ASP A 401 36.14 5.99 54.82
N GLU A 402 36.57 6.13 53.57
CA GLU A 402 35.67 5.99 52.40
C GLU A 402 35.52 4.54 51.92
N GLU A 403 36.61 3.76 51.87
CA GLU A 403 36.55 2.34 51.48
C GLU A 403 35.67 1.48 52.41
N MET A 404 35.66 1.81 53.71
CA MET A 404 34.87 1.08 54.71
C MET A 404 33.36 1.37 54.59
N ARG A 405 32.96 2.53 54.03
CA ARG A 405 31.56 2.90 53.80
C ARG A 405 30.98 2.17 52.59
N THR A 406 31.74 2.04 51.51
CA THR A 406 31.30 1.37 50.28
C THR A 406 31.21 -0.14 50.47
N ALA A 407 32.15 -0.75 51.21
CA ALA A 407 32.14 -2.17 51.57
C ALA A 407 30.95 -2.56 52.49
N ARG A 408 30.56 -1.67 53.43
CA ARG A 408 29.39 -1.88 54.30
C ARG A 408 28.05 -1.78 53.55
N THR A 409 27.95 -0.91 52.56
CA THR A 409 26.72 -0.66 51.81
C THR A 409 26.39 -1.81 50.85
N LEU A 410 27.40 -2.55 50.38
CA LEU A 410 27.25 -3.67 49.43
C LEU A 410 27.25 -5.06 50.09
N GLY A 411 27.42 -5.16 51.42
CA GLY A 411 27.37 -6.42 52.16
C GLY A 411 28.49 -7.42 51.82
N ILE A 412 29.70 -6.93 51.52
CA ILE A 412 30.83 -7.76 51.05
C ILE A 412 31.86 -7.92 52.17
N SER A 413 32.23 -9.17 52.47
CA SER A 413 33.02 -9.53 53.66
C SER A 413 34.55 -9.51 53.47
N THR A 414 35.07 -9.31 52.26
CA THR A 414 36.52 -9.22 52.02
C THR A 414 36.89 -8.18 50.95
N PRO A 415 38.03 -7.45 51.10
CA PRO A 415 38.50 -6.47 50.11
C PRO A 415 38.73 -7.06 48.71
N ALA A 416 39.18 -8.33 48.65
CA ALA A 416 39.44 -9.03 47.39
C ALA A 416 38.16 -9.32 46.58
N GLU A 417 37.03 -9.61 47.24
CA GLU A 417 35.73 -9.85 46.58
C GLU A 417 35.14 -8.54 46.02
N ALA A 418 35.38 -7.40 46.71
CA ALA A 418 34.98 -6.08 46.25
C ALA A 418 35.80 -5.63 45.03
N ALA A 419 37.11 -5.88 45.01
CA ALA A 419 37.98 -5.63 43.86
C ALA A 419 37.57 -6.49 42.65
N ARG A 420 37.25 -7.77 42.85
CA ARG A 420 36.78 -8.66 41.78
C ARG A 420 35.46 -8.20 41.17
N ARG A 421 34.48 -7.81 42.01
CA ARG A 421 33.20 -7.26 41.52
C ARG A 421 33.37 -5.93 40.78
N ARG A 422 34.26 -5.05 41.24
CA ARG A 422 34.61 -3.81 40.51
C ARG A 422 35.20 -4.11 39.14
N GLN A 423 36.11 -5.08 39.04
CA GLN A 423 36.68 -5.50 37.75
C GLN A 423 35.64 -6.13 36.82
N GLU A 424 34.71 -6.94 37.36
CA GLU A 424 33.59 -7.50 36.59
C GLU A 424 32.65 -6.40 36.06
N ILE A 425 32.40 -5.35 36.85
CA ILE A 425 31.61 -4.18 36.43
C ILE A 425 32.37 -3.38 35.36
N LYS A 426 33.68 -3.15 35.53
CA LYS A 426 34.55 -2.48 34.54
C LYS A 426 34.56 -3.21 33.20
N ASN A 427 34.71 -4.55 33.21
CA ASN A 427 34.65 -5.37 32.00
C ASN A 427 33.28 -5.30 31.32
N LYS A 428 32.19 -5.24 32.10
CA LYS A 428 30.83 -5.05 31.56
C LYS A 428 30.65 -3.66 30.95
N ILE A 429 31.18 -2.60 31.55
CA ILE A 429 31.14 -1.23 31.01
C ILE A 429 31.91 -1.15 29.68
N ILE A 430 33.13 -1.70 29.63
CA ILE A 430 33.94 -1.75 28.40
C ILE A 430 33.26 -2.60 27.31
N ALA A 431 32.69 -3.75 27.67
CA ALA A 431 31.94 -4.57 26.74
C ALA A 431 30.72 -3.82 26.16
N VAL A 432 30.01 -3.06 26.99
CA VAL A 432 28.87 -2.24 26.55
C VAL A 432 29.33 -1.06 25.69
N GLY A 433 30.45 -0.40 25.99
CA GLY A 433 31.03 0.65 25.14
C GLY A 433 31.56 0.14 23.79
N ARG A 434 31.99 -1.13 23.70
CA ARG A 434 32.29 -1.79 22.42
C ARG A 434 31.01 -2.12 21.65
N MET A 435 29.99 -2.60 22.37
CA MET A 435 28.66 -2.84 21.82
C MET A 435 28.00 -1.56 21.31
N GLN A 436 28.24 -0.40 21.96
CA GLN A 436 27.82 0.93 21.49
C GLN A 436 28.36 1.25 20.10
N ARG A 437 29.65 1.01 19.85
CA ARG A 437 30.24 1.23 18.51
C ARG A 437 29.62 0.31 17.47
N VAL A 438 29.36 -0.95 17.82
CA VAL A 438 28.68 -1.90 16.92
C VAL A 438 27.23 -1.50 16.67
N PHE A 439 26.47 -1.11 17.70
CA PHE A 439 25.08 -0.66 17.55
C PHE A 439 24.96 0.68 16.83
N GLN A 440 25.92 1.59 17.01
CA GLN A 440 25.97 2.84 16.28
C GLN A 440 26.27 2.60 14.80
N LEU A 441 27.19 1.69 14.48
CA LEU A 441 27.45 1.25 13.10
C LEU A 441 26.24 0.53 12.49
N LEU A 442 25.58 -0.35 13.24
CA LEU A 442 24.34 -1.01 12.81
C LEU A 442 23.18 -0.02 12.66
N ARG A 443 23.14 1.06 13.46
CA ARG A 443 22.18 2.15 13.32
C ARG A 443 22.48 2.97 12.08
N GLU A 444 23.73 3.38 11.88
CA GLU A 444 24.16 4.07 10.66
C GLU A 444 23.91 3.20 9.43
N GLU A 445 24.05 1.87 9.53
CA GLU A 445 23.72 0.92 8.46
C GLU A 445 22.21 0.71 8.31
N ALA A 446 21.39 0.78 9.36
CA ALA A 446 19.93 0.66 9.28
C ALA A 446 19.25 1.98 8.84
N GLU A 447 19.78 3.12 9.26
CA GLU A 447 19.43 4.46 8.79
C GLU A 447 19.93 4.63 7.36
N SER A 448 21.18 4.25 7.05
CA SER A 448 21.66 4.21 5.67
C SER A 448 20.96 3.15 4.85
N ALA A 449 20.50 2.01 5.36
CA ALA A 449 19.69 1.06 4.59
C ALA A 449 18.28 1.61 4.38
N SER A 450 17.74 2.36 5.34
CA SER A 450 16.50 3.11 5.17
C SER A 450 16.64 4.27 4.18
N GLU A 451 17.83 4.88 4.07
CA GLU A 451 18.17 5.96 3.11
C GLU A 451 18.75 5.43 1.78
N LEU A 452 19.31 4.22 1.74
CA LEU A 452 19.79 3.51 0.54
C LEU A 452 18.65 2.73 -0.12
N VAL A 453 17.60 2.36 0.62
CA VAL A 453 16.29 2.11 0.01
C VAL A 453 15.80 3.36 -0.73
N ASP A 454 16.16 4.57 -0.29
CA ASP A 454 15.88 5.82 -1.03
C ASP A 454 16.93 6.16 -2.13
N ALA A 455 18.17 5.66 -2.07
CA ALA A 455 19.25 6.04 -3.01
C ALA A 455 19.69 4.94 -4.02
N GLU A 456 19.64 3.65 -3.68
CA GLU A 456 19.84 2.53 -4.62
C GLU A 456 18.54 2.15 -5.37
N ALA A 457 17.39 2.73 -4.99
CA ALA A 457 16.16 2.74 -5.78
C ALA A 457 16.23 3.61 -7.06
N GLY A 458 17.44 3.99 -7.48
CA GLY A 458 17.74 4.49 -8.82
C GLY A 458 17.65 3.42 -9.92
N GLU A 459 17.73 2.12 -9.59
CA GLU A 459 17.54 1.03 -10.57
C GLU A 459 16.75 -0.21 -10.07
N ALA A 460 16.31 -0.24 -8.80
CA ALA A 460 15.35 -1.24 -8.32
C ALA A 460 14.35 -0.58 -7.35
N GLY A 461 13.20 -0.17 -7.89
CA GLY A 461 12.22 0.66 -7.20
C GLY A 461 11.48 -0.06 -6.07
N VAL A 462 11.50 0.54 -4.88
CA VAL A 462 10.53 0.34 -3.79
C VAL A 462 10.42 1.65 -3.00
N LEU A 463 9.42 2.48 -3.31
CA LEU A 463 8.89 3.46 -2.34
C LEU A 463 7.86 2.72 -1.48
N GLU A 464 8.33 1.83 -0.60
CA GLU A 464 7.47 1.25 0.43
C GLU A 464 7.10 2.36 1.41
N GLY A 465 5.80 2.56 1.62
CA GLY A 465 5.21 3.62 2.43
C GLY A 465 5.51 3.55 3.93
N LEU A 466 6.78 3.46 4.34
CA LEU A 466 7.21 3.39 5.73
C LEU A 466 7.58 4.75 6.34
N ASN A 467 7.55 5.85 5.58
CA ASN A 467 7.75 7.21 6.14
C ASN A 467 6.99 8.37 5.45
N VAL A 468 5.93 8.08 4.68
CA VAL A 468 5.31 9.04 3.75
C VAL A 468 4.57 10.22 4.41
N GLN A 469 4.22 10.16 5.71
CA GLN A 469 3.43 11.24 6.31
C GLN A 469 4.24 12.40 6.91
N GLY A 470 5.52 12.20 7.23
CA GLY A 470 6.34 13.22 7.90
C GLY A 470 7.28 13.99 6.96
N VAL A 471 8.04 13.27 6.12
CA VAL A 471 9.14 13.86 5.34
C VAL A 471 8.68 14.25 3.92
N VAL A 472 7.84 13.44 3.28
CA VAL A 472 7.33 13.71 1.92
C VAL A 472 6.32 14.86 1.90
N ARG A 473 5.52 15.02 2.97
CA ARG A 473 4.51 16.09 3.10
C ARG A 473 5.11 17.49 3.07
N ASN A 474 6.38 17.65 3.44
CA ASN A 474 7.04 18.96 3.47
C ASN A 474 7.42 19.48 2.06
N ASN A 475 7.46 18.62 1.04
CA ASN A 475 7.89 18.97 -0.33
C ASN A 475 6.74 18.90 -1.37
N ILE A 476 5.53 18.51 -0.98
CA ILE A 476 4.35 18.51 -1.85
C ILE A 476 3.55 19.79 -1.57
N HIS A 477 3.55 20.73 -2.51
CA HIS A 477 2.87 22.02 -2.34
C HIS A 477 1.62 22.17 -3.22
N ASN A 478 1.49 21.38 -4.28
CA ASN A 478 0.39 21.46 -5.23
C ASN A 478 0.12 20.09 -5.88
N PHE A 479 -0.94 20.06 -6.70
CA PHE A 479 -1.39 18.87 -7.44
C PHE A 479 -0.31 18.25 -8.34
N GLU A 480 0.49 19.07 -9.03
CA GLU A 480 1.52 18.56 -9.94
C GLU A 480 2.68 17.91 -9.20
N ASP A 481 3.07 18.46 -8.05
CA ASP A 481 4.10 17.87 -7.18
C ASP A 481 3.63 16.52 -6.64
N ALA A 482 2.39 16.44 -6.18
CA ALA A 482 1.77 15.20 -5.71
C ALA A 482 1.73 14.15 -6.82
N ARG A 483 1.24 14.53 -8.01
CA ARG A 483 1.19 13.66 -9.20
C ARG A 483 2.57 13.15 -9.61
N ARG A 484 3.61 14.00 -9.54
CA ARG A 484 4.97 13.58 -9.87
C ARG A 484 5.51 12.58 -8.84
N SER A 485 5.25 12.79 -7.56
CA SER A 485 5.67 11.88 -6.49
C SER A 485 5.00 10.51 -6.57
N ASP A 486 3.77 10.44 -7.11
CA ASP A 486 2.99 9.21 -7.21
C ASP A 486 3.16 8.44 -8.52
N LEU A 487 3.91 8.99 -9.49
CA LEU A 487 3.96 8.47 -10.86
C LEU A 487 4.34 6.98 -10.95
N LEU A 488 5.17 6.49 -10.03
CA LEU A 488 5.54 5.07 -9.98
C LEU A 488 4.38 4.16 -9.55
N ASN A 489 3.51 4.65 -8.66
CA ASN A 489 2.32 3.91 -8.21
C ASN A 489 1.19 3.92 -9.24
N GLU A 490 1.28 4.77 -10.26
CA GLU A 490 0.35 4.78 -11.39
C GLU A 490 0.70 3.71 -12.45
N ARG A 491 1.84 3.02 -12.30
CA ARG A 491 2.35 2.00 -13.23
C ARG A 491 1.87 0.59 -12.84
N LEU A 492 1.70 -0.30 -13.82
CA LEU A 492 1.53 -1.73 -13.58
C LEU A 492 2.76 -2.29 -12.81
N PRO A 493 2.58 -2.94 -11.65
CA PRO A 493 3.68 -3.48 -10.87
C PRO A 493 4.44 -4.58 -11.61
N THR A 494 5.77 -4.53 -11.53
CA THR A 494 6.65 -5.60 -12.02
C THR A 494 7.09 -6.48 -10.85
N PHE A 495 6.68 -7.75 -10.86
CA PHE A 495 7.25 -8.74 -9.94
C PHE A 495 8.55 -9.29 -10.53
N PRO A 496 9.67 -9.29 -9.78
CA PRO A 496 10.87 -9.97 -10.22
C PRO A 496 10.51 -11.44 -10.50
N SER A 497 10.74 -11.90 -11.73
CA SER A 497 10.69 -13.34 -11.97
C SER A 497 11.82 -13.97 -11.15
N LEU A 498 11.51 -15.01 -10.38
CA LEU A 498 12.53 -15.90 -9.86
C LEU A 498 13.21 -16.55 -11.07
N SER A 499 14.25 -15.91 -11.58
CA SER A 499 15.12 -16.47 -12.61
C SER A 499 15.92 -17.59 -11.95
N LEU A 500 15.38 -18.81 -12.00
CA LEU A 500 16.22 -19.99 -11.90
C LEU A 500 17.23 -19.90 -13.05
N PRO A 501 18.55 -19.96 -12.79
CA PRO A 501 19.55 -19.84 -13.84
C PRO A 501 19.36 -20.99 -14.82
N ALA A 502 19.00 -20.66 -16.06
CA ALA A 502 18.89 -21.61 -17.14
C ALA A 502 20.29 -22.11 -17.51
N THR A 503 20.70 -23.27 -16.99
CA THR A 503 21.73 -24.08 -17.64
C THR A 503 21.08 -24.83 -18.80
N PRO A 504 21.59 -24.73 -20.04
CA PRO A 504 21.03 -25.47 -21.15
C PRO A 504 21.39 -26.95 -20.99
N ILE A 505 20.38 -27.80 -20.85
CA ILE A 505 20.52 -29.24 -21.02
C ILE A 505 20.03 -29.56 -22.43
N ASP A 506 20.94 -30.04 -23.27
CA ASP A 506 20.64 -30.52 -24.62
C ASP A 506 19.62 -31.68 -24.57
N LEU A 507 18.49 -31.50 -25.24
CA LEU A 507 17.45 -32.52 -25.42
C LEU A 507 17.71 -33.29 -26.72
N VAL A 508 17.98 -34.60 -26.59
CA VAL A 508 17.95 -35.58 -27.69
C VAL A 508 16.56 -36.25 -27.73
N PRO A 509 15.94 -36.50 -28.91
CA PRO A 509 14.51 -36.82 -28.98
C PRO A 509 14.16 -38.31 -28.83
N SER A 510 13.19 -38.55 -27.94
CA SER A 510 12.10 -39.57 -27.83
C SER A 510 12.19 -40.97 -28.47
N GLY A 511 11.81 -41.98 -27.67
CA GLY A 511 11.26 -43.29 -28.08
C GLY A 511 10.05 -43.71 -27.22
N PRO A 512 9.15 -44.63 -27.68
CA PRO A 512 7.76 -44.76 -27.22
C PRO A 512 7.54 -45.73 -26.03
N PRO A 513 6.33 -45.77 -25.41
CA PRO A 513 6.13 -46.22 -24.03
C PRO A 513 5.68 -47.69 -23.92
N THR A 514 6.00 -48.35 -22.80
CA THR A 514 5.27 -49.56 -22.32
C THR A 514 5.32 -49.70 -20.79
N PRO A 515 4.36 -50.42 -20.17
CA PRO A 515 3.96 -50.27 -18.76
C PRO A 515 4.49 -51.39 -17.86
N THR A 516 4.52 -51.17 -16.53
CA THR A 516 4.18 -52.10 -15.40
C THR A 516 5.00 -51.83 -14.13
N GLY A 517 4.34 -51.94 -12.96
CA GLY A 517 4.99 -52.37 -11.71
C GLY A 517 5.01 -51.36 -10.53
N PRO A 518 4.76 -51.80 -9.27
CA PRO A 518 4.45 -50.94 -8.14
C PRO A 518 5.69 -50.37 -7.43
N SER A 519 5.55 -49.16 -6.87
CA SER A 519 6.56 -48.45 -6.10
C SER A 519 7.01 -49.20 -4.83
N PRO A 520 8.33 -49.23 -4.55
CA PRO A 520 8.83 -49.35 -3.19
C PRO A 520 9.20 -47.96 -2.61
N LEU A 521 8.85 -47.79 -1.34
CA LEU A 521 9.28 -46.70 -0.46
C LEU A 521 10.82 -46.61 -0.36
N VAL A 522 11.38 -45.42 -0.58
CA VAL A 522 12.67 -44.99 0.01
C VAL A 522 12.72 -43.44 0.06
N PRO A 523 13.67 -42.81 0.78
CA PRO A 523 13.47 -42.15 2.06
C PRO A 523 13.61 -40.62 1.99
N SER A 524 13.21 -39.94 3.07
CA SER A 524 13.48 -38.52 3.33
C SER A 524 14.96 -38.18 3.13
N MET A 525 15.30 -37.54 2.00
CA MET A 525 16.57 -36.85 1.81
C MET A 525 16.49 -35.44 2.40
N ARG A 526 17.18 -35.24 3.53
CA ARG A 526 17.58 -33.92 4.02
C ARG A 526 18.48 -33.26 2.98
N ILE A 527 18.12 -32.05 2.56
CA ILE A 527 19.02 -31.12 1.90
C ILE A 527 19.79 -30.36 2.99
N PRO A 528 21.13 -30.41 3.02
CA PRO A 528 21.94 -29.58 3.90
C PRO A 528 22.13 -28.19 3.26
N GLY A 529 21.93 -27.13 4.04
CA GLY A 529 22.18 -25.75 3.60
C GLY A 529 20.93 -24.88 3.59
N ARG A 530 20.31 -24.71 4.75
CA ARG A 530 19.57 -23.49 5.09
C ARG A 530 20.21 -23.01 6.37
N ASP A 531 20.99 -21.93 6.27
CA ASP A 531 21.53 -21.24 7.43
C ASP A 531 20.32 -20.64 8.15
N GLU A 532 19.78 -21.40 9.12
CA GLU A 532 18.86 -20.86 10.10
C GLU A 532 19.61 -19.72 10.78
N GLY A 533 19.13 -18.49 10.54
CA GLY A 533 19.70 -17.30 11.13
C GLY A 533 19.97 -17.54 12.60
N LEU A 534 21.24 -17.44 12.96
CA LEU A 534 21.72 -17.51 14.34
C LEU A 534 20.85 -16.59 15.18
N ASN A 535 19.93 -17.19 15.94
CA ASN A 535 18.93 -16.48 16.68
C ASN A 535 19.65 -15.54 17.66
N MET A 536 19.38 -14.25 17.60
CA MET A 536 20.06 -13.22 18.40
C MET A 536 19.95 -13.51 19.91
N GLU A 537 18.89 -14.22 20.31
CA GLU A 537 18.70 -14.73 21.67
C GLU A 537 19.74 -15.79 22.07
N PHE A 538 20.20 -16.63 21.14
CA PHE A 538 21.23 -17.64 21.36
C PHE A 538 22.62 -17.01 21.54
N LEU A 539 22.96 -16.03 20.69
CA LEU A 539 24.22 -15.29 20.81
C LEU A 539 24.29 -14.49 22.11
N ILE A 540 23.22 -13.77 22.46
CA ILE A 540 23.14 -12.99 23.70
C ILE A 540 23.23 -13.90 24.93
N ARG A 541 22.56 -15.07 24.93
CA ARG A 541 22.67 -16.04 26.03
C ARG A 541 24.07 -16.62 26.17
N GLN A 542 24.76 -16.88 25.06
CA GLN A 542 26.12 -17.42 25.07
C GLN A 542 27.14 -16.36 25.54
N THR A 543 26.99 -15.09 25.14
CA THR A 543 27.85 -13.99 25.60
C THR A 543 27.64 -13.66 27.09
N LEU A 544 26.44 -13.87 27.62
CA LEU A 544 26.14 -13.67 29.04
C LEU A 544 26.59 -14.84 29.94
N GLN A 545 26.87 -16.02 29.38
CA GLN A 545 27.29 -17.21 30.14
C GLN A 545 28.82 -17.38 30.23
N ASP A 546 29.58 -17.04 29.19
CA ASP A 546 31.03 -17.25 29.15
C ASP A 546 31.82 -15.94 29.37
N GLY A 547 31.92 -15.54 30.65
CA GLY A 547 32.51 -14.27 31.08
C GLY A 547 34.03 -14.11 30.95
N SER A 548 34.76 -14.88 30.13
CA SER A 548 36.24 -14.77 30.11
C SER A 548 36.98 -15.09 28.81
N SER A 549 36.35 -15.38 27.67
CA SER A 549 37.11 -15.62 26.42
C SER A 549 36.52 -15.06 25.12
N ALA A 550 35.40 -14.32 25.17
CA ALA A 550 34.69 -13.89 23.96
C ALA A 550 35.24 -12.60 23.29
N GLY A 551 36.29 -11.98 23.85
CA GLY A 551 36.89 -10.76 23.26
C GLY A 551 37.51 -11.00 21.88
N ASP A 552 38.21 -12.13 21.73
CA ASP A 552 38.95 -12.53 20.52
C ASP A 552 38.01 -12.93 19.36
N ASP A 553 36.85 -13.53 19.68
CA ASP A 553 35.91 -14.01 18.66
C ASP A 553 35.07 -12.88 18.05
N ILE A 554 34.82 -11.81 18.83
CA ILE A 554 34.19 -10.58 18.34
C ILE A 554 35.16 -9.80 17.43
N GLU A 555 36.45 -9.79 17.76
CA GLU A 555 37.50 -9.18 16.94
C GLU A 555 37.67 -9.91 15.60
N ARG A 556 37.66 -11.26 15.61
CA ARG A 556 37.66 -12.08 14.38
C ARG A 556 36.38 -11.95 13.54
N LEU A 557 35.24 -11.64 14.15
CA LEU A 557 33.99 -11.39 13.42
C LEU A 557 34.01 -10.01 12.76
N ALA A 558 34.46 -8.98 13.48
CA ALA A 558 34.66 -7.63 12.96
C ALA A 558 35.68 -7.60 11.81
N ASP A 559 36.81 -8.30 11.96
CA ASP A 559 37.83 -8.40 10.91
C ASP A 559 37.35 -9.17 9.68
N ARG A 560 36.56 -10.25 9.84
CA ARG A 560 35.96 -10.97 8.70
C ARG A 560 34.93 -10.13 7.93
N ILE A 561 34.17 -9.29 8.63
CA ILE A 561 33.21 -8.37 8.01
C ILE A 561 33.97 -7.25 7.27
N ALA A 562 35.04 -6.71 7.87
CA ALA A 562 35.90 -5.71 7.25
C ALA A 562 36.69 -6.24 6.02
N PHE A 563 37.16 -7.49 6.05
CA PHE A 563 37.92 -8.09 4.94
C PHE A 563 37.05 -8.45 3.73
N ARG A 564 35.77 -8.78 3.94
CA ARG A 564 34.84 -9.16 2.85
C ARG A 564 34.58 -8.01 1.87
N ASN A 565 34.82 -6.76 2.27
CA ASN A 565 34.63 -5.55 1.47
C ASN A 565 35.88 -5.07 0.71
N ARG A 566 37.03 -5.77 0.79
CA ARG A 566 38.20 -5.48 -0.06
C ARG A 566 38.29 -6.48 -1.23
N ARG A 567 37.50 -6.26 -2.29
CA ARG A 567 37.86 -6.69 -3.65
C ARG A 567 38.27 -5.45 -4.47
N PRO A 568 39.32 -5.53 -5.30
CA PRO A 568 39.86 -4.35 -5.99
C PRO A 568 38.98 -3.97 -7.18
N GLY A 569 38.17 -2.92 -7.03
CA GLY A 569 37.48 -2.23 -8.13
C GLY A 569 38.43 -1.25 -8.81
N GLY A 570 38.51 -1.31 -10.15
CA GLY A 570 39.52 -0.64 -10.96
C GLY A 570 39.47 0.90 -10.91
N ALA A 571 40.66 1.49 -11.07
CA ALA A 571 40.87 2.93 -11.16
C ALA A 571 40.16 3.53 -12.40
N LEU A 572 39.22 4.45 -12.17
CA LEU A 572 38.72 5.38 -13.17
C LEU A 572 39.56 6.66 -13.12
N LYS A 573 40.23 6.96 -14.25
CA LYS A 573 41.00 8.18 -14.47
C LYS A 573 40.07 9.40 -14.52
N ARG A 574 40.45 10.46 -13.78
CA ARG A 574 39.96 11.84 -13.98
C ARG A 574 40.33 12.30 -15.39
N ASN A 575 39.34 12.70 -16.19
CA ASN A 575 39.54 13.65 -17.29
C ASN A 575 39.18 15.04 -16.77
N GLU A 576 40.17 15.93 -16.78
CA GLU A 576 40.01 17.36 -16.56
C GLU A 576 39.51 18.02 -17.85
N THR A 577 38.61 18.97 -17.68
CA THR A 577 38.19 19.98 -18.66
C THR A 577 39.37 20.85 -19.12
N ILE A 578 39.51 21.00 -20.44
CA ILE A 578 39.70 22.29 -21.14
C ILE A 578 38.65 22.34 -22.24
#